data_AF-A0A853X5E4-F1
#
_entry.id   AF-A0A853X5E4-F1
#
_cell.length_a   1.000
_cell.length_b   1.000
_cell.length_c   1.000
_cell.angle_alpha   90.00
_cell.angle_beta   90.00
_cell.angle_gamma   90.00
#
_symmetry.space_group_name_H-M   'P 1'
#
loop_
_entity.id
_entity.type
_entity.pdbx_description
1 polymer ?
#
loop_
_entity_poly.entity_id
_entity_poly.type
_entity_poly.pdbx_seq_one_letter_code
_entity_poly.pdbx_strand_id
1 'polypeptide(L)' 'MIWISLIVLAYFIILVPIQYNYIKILKEKQKKMNVSQNELYDNMSYEESQVHYHYQSNVFTIPASLVASIIYKVKHAA' A
#
# COMPACT_ATOMS: atom_id res chain seq x y z
N MET A 1 -15.81 -17.16 18.59
CA MET A 1 -14.57 -16.35 18.40
C MET A 1 -13.77 -16.75 17.15
N ILE A 2 -13.68 -18.04 16.80
CA ILE A 2 -12.98 -18.52 15.57
C ILE A 2 -13.51 -17.86 14.28
N TRP A 3 -14.83 -17.72 14.14
CA TRP A 3 -15.45 -17.09 12.96
C TRP A 3 -15.01 -15.64 12.71
N ILE A 4 -14.85 -14.85 13.78
CA ILE A 4 -14.38 -13.47 13.68
C ILE A 4 -12.93 -13.44 13.19
N SER A 5 -12.09 -14.34 13.71
CA SER A 5 -10.70 -14.46 13.28
C SER A 5 -10.58 -14.86 11.80
N LEU A 6 -11.42 -15.79 11.33
CA LEU A 6 -11.47 -16.18 9.92
C LEU A 6 -11.89 -15.01 9.01
N ILE A 7 -12.86 -14.20 9.43
CA ILE A 7 -13.31 -13.02 8.68
C ILE A 7 -12.18 -11.98 8.59
N VAL A 8 -11.50 -11.69 9.70
CA VAL A 8 -10.37 -10.74 9.72
C VAL A 8 -9.22 -11.26 8.85
N LEU A 9 -8.94 -12.57 8.89
CA LEU A 9 -7.91 -13.18 8.04
C LEU A 9 -8.27 -13.11 6.56
N ALA A 10 -9.52 -13.41 6.19
CA ALA A 10 -9.98 -13.29 4.81
C ALA A 10 -9.89 -11.84 4.30
N TYR A 11 -10.30 -10.87 5.14
CA TYR A 11 -10.17 -9.45 4.84
C TYR A 11 -8.71 -9.05 4.60
N PHE A 12 -7.80 -9.51 5.46
CA PHE A 12 -6.36 -9.27 5.30
C PHE A 12 -5.81 -9.85 3.98
N ILE A 13 -6.15 -11.10 3.66
CA ILE A 13 -5.69 -11.77 2.42
C ILE A 13 -6.16 -11.01 1.18
N ILE A 14 -7.37 -10.48 1.18
CA ILE A 14 -7.92 -9.69 0.07
C ILE A 14 -7.26 -8.31 -0.01
N LEU A 15 -6.91 -7.69 1.12
CA LEU A 15 -6.25 -6.39 1.12
C LEU A 15 -4.84 -6.44 0.55
N VAL A 16 -4.05 -7.48 0.83
CA VAL A 16 -2.66 -7.57 0.37
C VAL A 16 -2.49 -7.31 -1.15
N PRO A 17 -3.22 -7.95 -2.08
CA PRO A 17 -3.08 -7.66 -3.51
C PRO A 17 -3.54 -6.24 -3.88
N ILE A 18 -4.53 -5.68 -3.19
CA ILE A 18 -4.97 -4.28 -3.39
C ILE A 18 -3.84 -3.32 -3.01
N GLN A 19 -3.24 -3.52 -1.84
CA GLN A 19 -2.10 -2.73 -1.36
C GLN A 19 -0.89 -2.85 -2.28
N TYR A 20 -0.61 -4.06 -2.79
CA TYR A 20 0.46 -4.29 -3.74
C TYR A 20 0.27 -3.49 -5.02
N ASN A 21 -0.94 -3.50 -5.59
CA ASN A 21 -1.25 -2.73 -6.79
C ASN A 21 -1.10 -1.23 -6.54
N TYR A 22 -1.54 -0.73 -5.38
CA TYR A 22 -1.37 0.67 -5.03
C TYR A 22 0.10 1.07 -4.88
N ILE A 23 0.92 0.25 -4.22
CA ILE A 23 2.38 0.46 -4.14
C ILE A 23 3.01 0.48 -5.53
N LYS A 24 2.61 -0.44 -6.42
CA LYS A 24 3.08 -0.47 -7.81
C LYS A 24 2.78 0.85 -8.53
N ILE A 25 1.55 1.37 -8.42
CA ILE A 25 1.15 2.65 -9.02
C ILE A 25 2.00 3.80 -8.46
N LEU A 26 2.24 3.83 -7.15
CA LEU A 26 3.08 4.86 -6.54
C LEU A 26 4.52 4.79 -7.04
N LYS A 27 5.10 3.60 -7.18
CA LYS A 27 6.46 3.43 -7.74
C LYS A 27 6.54 3.79 -9.21
N GLU A 28 5.51 3.51 -9.98
CA GLU A 28 5.41 3.98 -11.37
C GLU A 28 5.31 5.51 -11.45
N LYS A 29 4.50 6.14 -10.59
CA LYS A 29 4.40 7.60 -10.50
C LYS A 29 5.75 8.21 -10.08
N GLN A 30 6.41 7.62 -9.08
CA GLN A 30 7.76 7.99 -8.64
C GLN A 30 8.75 7.96 -9.81
N LYS A 31 8.78 6.87 -10.58
CA LYS A 31 9.68 6.69 -11.71
C LYS A 31 9.40 7.69 -12.83
N LYS A 32 8.12 7.94 -13.15
CA LYS A 32 7.70 8.90 -14.18
C LYS A 32 8.07 10.35 -13.82
N MET A 33 7.92 10.71 -12.56
CA MET A 33 8.24 12.05 -12.06
C MET A 33 9.74 12.22 -11.76
N ASN A 34 10.51 11.12 -11.71
CA ASN A 34 11.93 11.10 -11.35
C ASN A 34 12.23 11.74 -9.97
N VAL A 35 11.32 11.57 -9.02
CA VAL A 35 11.43 12.15 -7.67
C VAL A 35 11.75 11.08 -6.63
N SER A 36 12.28 11.51 -5.48
CA SER A 36 12.34 10.67 -4.29
C SER A 36 10.94 10.32 -3.77
N GLN A 37 10.85 9.33 -2.90
CA GLN A 37 9.57 8.93 -2.32
C GLN A 37 8.98 10.01 -1.40
N ASN A 38 9.83 10.76 -0.70
CA ASN A 38 9.39 11.87 0.15
C ASN A 38 8.84 13.01 -0.71
N GLU A 39 9.56 13.41 -1.76
CA GLU A 39 9.07 14.40 -2.71
C GLU A 39 7.79 13.95 -3.40
N LEU A 40 7.61 12.65 -3.69
CA LEU A 40 6.35 12.14 -4.22
C LEU A 40 5.19 12.42 -3.27
N TYR A 41 5.39 12.24 -1.95
CA TYR A 41 4.39 12.50 -0.93
C TYR A 41 4.13 13.99 -0.73
N ASP A 42 5.19 14.81 -0.73
CA ASP A 42 5.08 16.26 -0.59
C ASP A 42 4.35 16.88 -1.80
N ASN A 43 4.47 16.27 -2.98
CA ASN A 43 3.79 16.70 -4.21
C ASN A 43 2.38 16.09 -4.39
N MET A 44 1.87 15.29 -3.46
CA MET A 44 0.50 14.79 -3.55
C MET A 44 -0.50 15.92 -3.33
N SER A 45 -1.57 15.95 -4.13
CA SER A 45 -2.69 16.85 -3.83
C SER A 45 -3.36 16.46 -2.51
N TYR A 46 -4.17 17.35 -1.94
CA TYR A 46 -4.95 17.04 -0.73
C TYR A 46 -5.80 15.78 -0.93
N GLU A 47 -6.50 15.66 -2.06
CA GLU A 47 -7.34 14.51 -2.38
C GLU A 47 -6.53 13.21 -2.48
N GLU A 48 -5.39 13.24 -3.18
CA GLU A 48 -4.49 12.09 -3.30
C GLU A 48 -3.92 11.67 -1.95
N SER A 49 -3.58 12.63 -1.08
CA SER A 49 -3.07 12.37 0.27
C SER A 49 -4.12 11.68 1.15
N GLN A 50 -5.39 12.07 1.04
CA GLN A 50 -6.48 11.41 1.78
C GLN A 50 -6.69 9.96 1.29
N VAL A 51 -6.61 9.73 -0.02
CA VAL A 51 -6.64 8.38 -0.59
C VAL A 51 -5.43 7.58 -0.12
N HIS A 52 -4.22 8.16 -0.15
CA HIS A 52 -3.00 7.52 0.33
C HIS A 52 -3.13 7.10 1.79
N TYR A 53 -3.65 7.98 2.64
CA TYR A 53 -3.90 7.70 4.04
C TYR A 53 -4.86 6.52 4.21
N HIS A 54 -5.98 6.53 3.48
CA HIS A 54 -6.97 5.45 3.56
C HIS A 54 -6.40 4.09 3.12
N TYR A 55 -5.62 4.07 2.05
CA TYR A 55 -5.02 2.83 1.55
C TYR A 55 -3.87 2.35 2.43
N GLN A 56 -2.87 3.18 2.74
CA GLN A 56 -1.61 2.71 3.37
C GLN A 56 -1.38 3.12 4.84
N SER A 57 -2.08 4.13 5.35
CA SER A 57 -1.80 4.69 6.69
C SER A 57 -2.91 4.43 7.72
N ASN A 58 -3.95 3.68 7.36
CA ASN A 58 -5.01 3.29 8.28
C ASN A 58 -4.56 2.09 9.13
N VAL A 59 -4.83 2.10 10.44
CA VAL A 59 -4.50 1.02 11.38
C VAL A 59 -4.95 -0.37 10.92
N PHE A 60 -6.07 -0.45 10.19
CA PHE A 60 -6.59 -1.72 9.67
C PHE A 60 -5.90 -2.20 8.40
N THR A 61 -5.25 -1.30 7.65
CA THR A 61 -4.58 -1.63 6.38
C THR A 61 -3.08 -1.77 6.51
N ILE A 62 -2.45 -1.13 7.51
CA ILE A 62 -1.00 -1.17 7.77
C ILE A 62 -0.41 -2.59 7.70
N PRO A 63 -0.98 -3.62 8.36
CA PRO A 63 -0.42 -4.97 8.27
C PRO A 63 -0.36 -5.49 6.83
N ALA A 64 -1.42 -5.25 6.05
CA ALA A 64 -1.49 -5.71 4.66
C ALA A 64 -0.56 -4.89 3.76
N SER A 65 -0.45 -3.58 3.99
CA SER A 65 0.47 -2.68 3.29
C SER A 65 1.93 -3.05 3.54
N LEU A 66 2.29 -3.43 4.77
CA LEU A 66 3.62 -3.93 5.11
C LEU A 66 3.95 -5.19 4.31
N VAL A 67 3.08 -6.21 4.34
CA VAL A 67 3.30 -7.45 3.57
C VAL A 67 3.37 -7.18 2.08
N ALA A 68 2.48 -6.34 1.54
CA ALA A 68 2.52 -5.93 0.14
C ALA A 68 3.83 -5.23 -0.24
N SER A 69 4.36 -4.37 0.64
CA SER A 69 5.64 -3.69 0.41
C SER A 69 6.84 -4.65 0.37
N ILE A 70 6.83 -5.67 1.23
CA ILE A 70 7.85 -6.73 1.26
C ILE A 70 7.76 -7.55 -0.03
N ILE A 71 6.56 -8.00 -0.42
CA ILE A 71 6.34 -8.73 -1.68
C ILE A 71 6.83 -7.91 -2.87
N TYR A 72 6.47 -6.63 -2.93
CA TYR A 72 6.91 -5.74 -4.00
C TYR A 72 8.43 -5.63 -4.04
N LYS A 73 9.08 -5.40 -2.89
CA LYS A 73 10.54 -5.30 -2.79
C LYS A 73 11.21 -6.59 -3.25
N VAL A 74 10.75 -7.76 -2.79
CA VAL A 74 11.33 -9.05 -3.17
C VAL A 74 11.20 -9.29 -4.67
N LYS A 75 10.03 -9.00 -5.27
CA LYS A 75 9.79 -9.24 -6.69
C LYS A 75 10.59 -8.34 -7.63
N HIS A 76 11.00 -7.16 -7.17
CA HIS A 76 11.72 -6.17 -7.98
C HIS A 76 13.17 -5.93 -7.49
N ALA A 77 13.63 -6.68 -6.47
CA ALA A 77 15.03 -6.70 -6.04
C ALA A 77 15.85 -7.77 -6.77
N ALA A 78 15.20 -8.64 -7.55
CA ALA A 78 15.81 -9.47 -8.58
C ALA A 78 15.81 -8.73 -9.92
#